data_AF-A0A9W5X3X8-F1
#
_entry.id   AF-A0A9W5X3X8-F1
#
_cell.length_a   1.000
_cell.length_b   1.000
_cell.length_c   1.000
_cell.angle_alpha   90.00
_cell.angle_beta   90.00
_cell.angle_gamma   90.00
#
_symmetry.space_group_name_H-M   'P 1'
#
loop_
_entity.id
_entity.type
_entity.pdbx_description
1 polymer ?
#
loop_
_entity_poly.entity_id
_entity_poly.type
_entity_poly.pdbx_seq_one_letter_code
_entity_poly.pdbx_strand_id
1 'polypeptide(L)'
;MSSALPSPAVRELIRQCAQIVVNARPEWLDELDASVLAASPTIAADPELAAAVSRSNRANLFFWGTANIRDPGAPVPPNTGPEPLTIAREVVRRGLDAYSLDAYRVGEAVAWRRLMEIAFELTSDPAELHELLDVCSRSISSFIDATLAGIAAQIDAERDELTRGTHAERRETVALLLD
;
A
#
# COMPACT_ATOMS: atom_id res chain seq x y z
N MET A 1 -13.99 -9.86 15.19
CA MET A 1 -14.02 -11.34 15.19
C MET A 1 -12.64 -11.81 14.78
N SER A 2 -11.94 -12.56 15.61
CA SER A 2 -10.65 -13.16 15.24
C SER A 2 -10.90 -14.13 14.09
N SER A 3 -10.44 -13.80 12.88
CA SER A 3 -10.52 -14.76 11.77
C SER A 3 -9.73 -16.00 12.18
N ALA A 4 -10.35 -17.16 12.15
CA ALA A 4 -9.61 -18.41 12.29
C ALA A 4 -8.52 -18.46 11.21
N LEU A 5 -7.35 -18.98 11.57
CA LEU A 5 -6.28 -19.20 10.59
C LEU A 5 -6.79 -20.15 9.49
N PRO A 6 -6.39 -19.95 8.22
CA PRO A 6 -6.81 -20.84 7.14
C PRO A 6 -6.33 -22.27 7.35
N SER A 7 -6.92 -23.21 6.61
CA SER A 7 -6.50 -24.60 6.60
C SER A 7 -4.99 -24.73 6.28
N PRO A 8 -4.29 -25.77 6.78
CA PRO A 8 -2.85 -25.93 6.53
C PRO A 8 -2.49 -25.97 5.03
N ALA A 9 -3.33 -26.58 4.20
CA ALA A 9 -3.16 -26.62 2.75
C ALA A 9 -3.24 -25.22 2.14
N VAL A 10 -4.25 -24.44 2.51
CA VAL A 10 -4.41 -23.06 2.02
C VAL A 10 -3.32 -22.13 2.52
N ARG A 11 -2.84 -22.32 3.76
CA ARG A 11 -1.66 -21.58 4.25
C ARG A 11 -0.42 -21.84 3.39
N GLU A 12 -0.23 -23.06 2.90
CA GLU A 12 0.86 -23.37 1.99
C GLU A 12 0.64 -22.75 0.60
N LEU A 13 -0.58 -22.77 0.07
CA LEU A 13 -0.91 -22.08 -1.19
C LEU A 13 -0.71 -20.56 -1.10
N ILE A 14 -1.10 -19.94 0.02
CA ILE A 14 -0.86 -18.51 0.28
C ILE A 14 0.64 -18.23 0.27
N ARG A 15 1.45 -19.08 0.93
CA ARG A 15 2.91 -18.94 0.93
C ARG A 15 3.49 -19.03 -0.48
N GLN A 16 3.01 -19.97 -1.30
CA GLN A 16 3.45 -20.12 -2.69
C GLN A 16 3.04 -18.92 -3.55
N CYS A 17 1.80 -18.44 -3.42
CA CYS A 17 1.35 -17.20 -4.05
C CYS A 17 2.28 -16.05 -3.67
N ALA A 18 2.54 -15.88 -2.38
CA ALA A 18 3.39 -14.81 -1.86
C ALA A 18 4.83 -14.90 -2.38
N GLN A 19 5.38 -16.11 -2.52
CA GLN A 19 6.69 -16.31 -3.13
C GLN A 19 6.71 -15.88 -4.60
N ILE A 20 5.65 -16.16 -5.37
CA ILE A 20 5.52 -15.68 -6.76
C ILE A 20 5.38 -14.15 -6.81
N VAL A 21 4.59 -13.56 -5.89
CA VAL A 21 4.40 -12.12 -5.79
C VAL A 21 5.71 -11.39 -5.48
N VAL A 22 6.50 -11.88 -4.53
CA VAL A 22 7.81 -11.28 -4.17
C VAL A 22 8.81 -11.38 -5.33
N ASN A 23 8.68 -12.38 -6.19
CA ASN A 23 9.50 -12.58 -7.38
C ASN A 23 8.73 -12.22 -8.67
N ALA A 24 7.85 -11.22 -8.58
CA ALA A 24 7.07 -10.71 -9.70
C ALA A 24 7.97 -10.45 -10.92
N ARG A 25 7.53 -10.94 -12.08
CA ARG A 25 8.22 -10.66 -13.34
C ARG A 25 8.13 -9.16 -13.66
N PRO A 26 9.17 -8.55 -14.26
CA PRO A 26 9.17 -7.12 -14.59
C PRO A 26 7.95 -6.68 -15.38
N GLU A 27 7.48 -7.49 -16.34
CA GLU A 27 6.36 -7.13 -17.22
C GLU A 27 5.05 -6.95 -16.45
N TRP A 28 4.85 -7.71 -15.36
CA TRP A 28 3.68 -7.54 -14.50
C TRP A 28 3.78 -6.25 -13.68
N LEU A 29 4.97 -5.92 -13.17
CA LEU A 29 5.17 -4.66 -12.45
C LEU A 29 4.93 -3.47 -13.39
N ASP A 30 5.36 -3.56 -14.63
CA ASP A 30 5.14 -2.53 -15.64
C ASP A 30 3.65 -2.40 -16.02
N GLU A 31 2.89 -3.51 -16.09
CA GLU A 31 1.44 -3.49 -16.27
C GLU A 31 0.70 -2.80 -15.10
N LEU A 32 1.12 -3.11 -13.87
CA LEU A 32 0.59 -2.46 -12.67
C LEU A 32 0.85 -0.97 -12.70
N ASP A 33 2.09 -0.57 -12.97
CA ASP A 33 2.50 0.83 -13.06
C ASP A 33 1.71 1.55 -14.17
N ALA A 34 1.62 0.98 -15.36
CA ALA A 34 0.86 1.55 -16.47
C ALA A 34 -0.64 1.73 -16.13
N SER A 35 -1.25 0.74 -15.48
CA SER A 35 -2.67 0.78 -15.10
C SER A 35 -2.96 1.87 -14.07
N VAL A 36 -2.12 1.98 -13.04
CA VAL A 36 -2.25 3.00 -11.99
C VAL A 36 -2.06 4.41 -12.56
N LEU A 37 -1.08 4.60 -13.44
CA LEU A 37 -0.81 5.90 -14.06
C LEU A 37 -1.92 6.29 -15.05
N ALA A 38 -2.44 5.35 -15.84
CA ALA A 38 -3.55 5.61 -16.76
C ALA A 38 -4.82 6.05 -16.02
N ALA A 39 -5.06 5.53 -14.82
CA ALA A 39 -6.18 5.92 -13.97
C ALA A 39 -5.98 7.27 -13.26
N SER A 40 -4.76 7.80 -13.23
CA SER A 40 -4.41 8.99 -12.46
C SER A 40 -3.65 10.01 -13.31
N PRO A 41 -4.34 10.77 -14.20
CA PRO A 41 -3.70 11.75 -15.08
C PRO A 41 -2.82 12.77 -14.35
N THR A 42 -3.22 13.19 -13.15
CA THR A 42 -2.46 14.12 -12.31
C THR A 42 -1.13 13.52 -11.83
N ILE A 43 -1.12 12.22 -11.48
CA ILE A 43 0.10 11.49 -11.11
C ILE A 43 0.96 11.29 -12.36
N ALA A 44 0.36 10.90 -13.48
CA ALA A 44 1.06 10.64 -14.73
C ALA A 44 1.71 11.89 -15.35
N ALA A 45 1.16 13.09 -15.09
CA ALA A 45 1.70 14.35 -15.58
C ALA A 45 3.00 14.78 -14.86
N ASP A 46 3.33 14.20 -13.72
CA ASP A 46 4.53 14.48 -12.95
C ASP A 46 5.43 13.22 -12.89
N PRO A 47 6.55 13.19 -13.64
CA PRO A 47 7.44 12.03 -13.67
C PRO A 47 8.05 11.64 -12.31
N GLU A 48 8.30 12.62 -11.42
CA GLU A 48 8.84 12.32 -10.09
C GLU A 48 7.79 11.64 -9.22
N LEU A 49 6.55 12.14 -9.26
CA LEU A 49 5.42 11.57 -8.54
C LEU A 49 5.06 10.18 -9.08
N ALA A 50 5.02 10.02 -10.41
CA ALA A 50 4.79 8.73 -11.07
C ALA A 50 5.85 7.69 -10.63
N ALA A 51 7.13 8.06 -10.67
CA ALA A 51 8.21 7.17 -10.23
C ALA A 51 8.11 6.82 -8.73
N ALA A 52 7.69 7.76 -7.89
CA ALA A 52 7.46 7.50 -6.48
C ALA A 52 6.31 6.51 -6.27
N VAL A 53 5.21 6.64 -7.04
CA VAL A 53 4.04 5.76 -6.93
C VAL A 53 4.41 4.34 -7.32
N SER A 54 5.16 4.17 -8.41
CA SER A 54 5.68 2.86 -8.83
C SER A 54 6.57 2.21 -7.78
N ARG A 55 7.45 2.97 -7.12
CA ARG A 55 8.25 2.45 -5.99
C ARG A 55 7.37 2.03 -4.82
N SER A 56 6.36 2.82 -4.48
CA SER A 56 5.41 2.51 -3.39
C SER A 56 4.61 1.24 -3.68
N ASN A 57 4.12 1.07 -4.92
CA ASN A 57 3.41 -0.14 -5.35
C ASN A 57 4.28 -1.38 -5.18
N ARG A 58 5.53 -1.34 -5.67
CA ARG A 58 6.49 -2.44 -5.54
C ARG A 58 6.82 -2.74 -4.08
N ALA A 59 7.00 -1.71 -3.25
CA ALA A 59 7.23 -1.87 -1.81
C ALA A 59 6.04 -2.53 -1.10
N ASN A 60 4.80 -2.16 -1.44
CA ASN A 60 3.59 -2.75 -0.88
C ASN A 60 3.43 -4.23 -1.27
N LEU A 61 3.67 -4.58 -2.54
CA LEU A 61 3.65 -5.98 -3.00
C LEU A 61 4.70 -6.82 -2.26
N PHE A 62 5.92 -6.31 -2.15
CA PHE A 62 7.01 -6.98 -1.46
C PHE A 62 6.71 -7.16 0.03
N PHE A 63 6.19 -6.12 0.70
CA PHE A 63 5.84 -6.17 2.11
C PHE A 63 4.73 -7.20 2.38
N TRP A 64 3.63 -7.15 1.63
CA TRP A 64 2.53 -8.10 1.76
C TRP A 64 2.97 -9.54 1.50
N GLY A 65 3.79 -9.75 0.46
CA GLY A 65 4.31 -11.07 0.10
C GLY A 65 5.25 -11.63 1.17
N THR A 66 6.22 -10.84 1.65
CA THR A 66 7.13 -11.30 2.71
C THR A 66 6.41 -11.60 4.03
N ALA A 67 5.36 -10.83 4.38
CA ALA A 67 4.51 -11.13 5.53
C ALA A 67 3.83 -12.50 5.38
N ASN A 68 3.25 -12.80 4.21
CA ASN A 68 2.58 -14.08 3.95
C ASN A 68 3.54 -15.26 3.75
N ILE A 69 4.79 -15.03 3.35
CA ILE A 69 5.82 -16.07 3.38
C ILE A 69 6.09 -16.51 4.83
N ARG A 70 6.21 -15.54 5.74
CA ARG A 70 6.53 -15.76 7.15
C ARG A 70 5.34 -16.35 7.93
N ASP A 71 4.16 -15.76 7.81
CA ASP A 71 2.94 -16.20 8.51
C ASP A 71 1.71 -16.14 7.59
N PRO A 72 1.52 -17.14 6.72
CA PRO A 72 0.50 -17.11 5.67
C PRO A 72 -0.90 -17.04 6.25
N GLY A 73 -1.69 -16.10 5.74
CA GLY A 73 -3.09 -15.90 6.11
C GLY A 73 -3.29 -15.16 7.44
N ALA A 74 -2.22 -14.77 8.13
CA ALA A 74 -2.30 -13.89 9.28
C ALA A 74 -2.55 -12.42 8.85
N PRO A 75 -3.10 -11.58 9.74
CA PRO A 75 -3.22 -10.15 9.46
C PRO A 75 -1.87 -9.51 9.12
N VAL A 76 -1.81 -8.83 7.99
CA VAL A 76 -0.59 -8.11 7.55
C VAL A 76 -0.63 -6.69 8.14
N PRO A 77 0.41 -6.26 8.88
CA PRO A 77 0.46 -4.91 9.44
C PRO A 77 0.56 -3.86 8.33
N PRO A 78 0.20 -2.59 8.58
CA PRO A 78 0.35 -1.51 7.60
C PRO A 78 1.82 -1.35 7.18
N ASN A 79 2.05 -1.01 5.91
CA ASN A 79 3.39 -0.69 5.43
C ASN A 79 3.76 0.76 5.79
N THR A 80 4.49 0.93 6.89
CA THR A 80 5.02 2.22 7.34
C THR A 80 6.45 2.46 6.85
N GLY A 81 6.86 1.80 5.77
CA GLY A 81 8.19 1.96 5.17
C GLY A 81 8.42 3.34 4.55
N PRO A 82 9.67 3.64 4.14
CA PRO A 82 10.02 4.96 3.62
C PRO A 82 9.33 5.30 2.29
N GLU A 83 8.99 4.33 1.44
CA GLU A 83 8.36 4.56 0.14
C GLU A 83 6.90 5.05 0.26
N PRO A 84 6.00 4.39 1.02
CA PRO A 84 4.67 4.94 1.32
C PRO A 84 4.71 6.33 1.97
N LEU A 85 5.66 6.57 2.87
CA LEU A 85 5.83 7.88 3.52
C LEU A 85 6.34 8.96 2.56
N THR A 86 7.15 8.59 1.58
CA THR A 86 7.59 9.52 0.53
C THR A 86 6.40 9.99 -0.30
N ILE A 87 5.46 9.10 -0.64
CA ILE A 87 4.22 9.48 -1.31
C ILE A 87 3.41 10.47 -0.49
N ALA A 88 3.26 10.19 0.81
CA ALA A 88 2.56 11.06 1.73
C ALA A 88 3.06 12.52 1.64
N ARG A 89 4.38 12.70 1.69
CA ARG A 89 5.03 14.01 1.59
C ARG A 89 4.89 14.65 0.23
N GLU A 90 5.03 13.87 -0.84
CA GLU A 90 4.94 14.39 -2.22
C GLU A 90 3.53 14.85 -2.59
N VAL A 91 2.49 14.22 -2.04
CA VAL A 91 1.08 14.63 -2.15
C VAL A 91 0.84 15.95 -1.40
N VAL A 92 1.30 16.04 -0.16
CA VAL A 92 1.22 17.27 0.65
C VAL A 92 1.94 18.44 -0.02
N ARG A 93 3.17 18.21 -0.50
CA ARG A 93 4.01 19.22 -1.16
C ARG A 93 3.33 19.83 -2.39
N ARG A 94 2.51 19.07 -3.10
CA ARG A 94 1.82 19.49 -4.33
C ARG A 94 0.41 20.01 -4.10
N GLY A 95 -0.07 20.06 -2.86
CA GLY A 95 -1.43 20.47 -2.54
C GLY A 95 -2.49 19.55 -3.17
N LEU A 96 -2.10 18.32 -3.50
CA LEU A 96 -3.05 17.30 -3.94
C LEU A 96 -3.87 16.88 -2.72
N ASP A 97 -5.17 16.66 -2.93
CA ASP A 97 -5.98 16.08 -1.86
C ASP A 97 -5.36 14.73 -1.48
N ALA A 98 -5.29 14.45 -0.18
CA ALA A 98 -4.55 13.34 0.41
C ALA A 98 -4.99 11.96 -0.12
N TYR A 99 -6.09 11.93 -0.87
CA TYR A 99 -6.74 10.75 -1.37
C TYR A 99 -7.10 10.88 -2.85
N SER A 100 -6.11 10.72 -3.73
CA SER A 100 -6.38 10.05 -5.01
C SER A 100 -6.62 8.55 -4.75
N LEU A 101 -7.69 8.24 -4.00
CA LEU A 101 -8.16 6.87 -3.67
C LEU A 101 -8.22 5.99 -4.91
N ASP A 102 -8.47 6.59 -6.06
CA ASP A 102 -8.59 5.91 -7.35
C ASP A 102 -7.29 5.23 -7.78
N ALA A 103 -6.11 5.82 -7.52
CA ALA A 103 -4.82 5.23 -7.86
C ALA A 103 -4.57 3.94 -7.07
N TYR A 104 -4.82 3.98 -5.75
CA TYR A 104 -4.67 2.83 -4.86
C TYR A 104 -5.70 1.74 -5.16
N ARG A 105 -6.96 2.11 -5.42
CA ARG A 105 -8.02 1.16 -5.81
C ARG A 105 -7.71 0.45 -7.12
N VAL A 106 -7.17 1.16 -8.11
CA VAL A 106 -6.75 0.55 -9.38
C VAL A 106 -5.56 -0.38 -9.15
N GLY A 107 -4.56 0.05 -8.37
CA GLY A 107 -3.42 -0.79 -8.01
C GLY A 107 -3.84 -2.07 -7.29
N GLU A 108 -4.75 -1.94 -6.32
CA GLU A 108 -5.35 -3.06 -5.59
C GLU A 108 -6.08 -4.03 -6.54
N ALA A 109 -6.92 -3.51 -7.44
CA ALA A 109 -7.69 -4.33 -8.38
C ALA A 109 -6.78 -5.10 -9.35
N VAL A 110 -5.69 -4.49 -9.84
CA VAL A 110 -4.72 -5.15 -10.72
C VAL A 110 -3.93 -6.21 -9.95
N ALA A 111 -3.45 -5.89 -8.76
CA ALA A 111 -2.75 -6.85 -7.90
C ALA A 111 -3.64 -8.05 -7.53
N TRP A 112 -4.90 -7.78 -7.20
CA TRP A 112 -5.89 -8.80 -6.89
C TRP A 112 -6.14 -9.74 -8.07
N ARG A 113 -6.34 -9.19 -9.28
CA ARG A 113 -6.53 -9.99 -10.50
C ARG A 113 -5.33 -10.91 -10.74
N ARG A 114 -4.10 -10.39 -10.60
CA ARG A 114 -2.91 -11.22 -10.77
C ARG A 114 -2.83 -12.33 -9.72
N LEU A 115 -3.10 -12.02 -8.46
CA LEU A 115 -3.09 -13.04 -7.40
C LEU A 115 -4.10 -14.14 -7.70
N MET A 116 -5.28 -13.78 -8.20
CA MET A 116 -6.29 -14.74 -8.62
C MET A 116 -5.76 -15.65 -9.74
N GLU A 117 -5.13 -15.10 -10.78
CA GLU A 117 -4.51 -15.91 -11.84
C GLU A 117 -3.46 -16.88 -11.29
N ILE A 118 -2.59 -16.42 -10.38
CA ILE A 118 -1.60 -17.26 -9.71
C ILE A 118 -2.27 -18.39 -8.91
N ALA A 119 -3.35 -18.10 -8.19
CA ALA A 119 -4.08 -19.11 -7.43
C ALA A 119 -4.62 -20.24 -8.33
N PHE A 120 -5.18 -19.89 -9.50
CA PHE A 120 -5.66 -20.87 -10.48
C PHE A 120 -4.53 -21.66 -11.17
N GLU A 121 -3.30 -21.15 -11.20
CA GLU A 121 -2.12 -21.90 -11.66
C GLU A 121 -1.63 -22.90 -10.60
N LEU A 122 -1.85 -22.63 -9.31
CA LEU A 122 -1.31 -23.45 -8.20
C LEU A 122 -2.22 -24.60 -7.78
N THR A 123 -3.54 -24.47 -7.89
CA THR A 123 -4.47 -25.53 -7.53
C THR A 123 -5.72 -25.52 -8.41
N SER A 124 -6.34 -26.68 -8.55
CA SER A 124 -7.65 -26.85 -9.20
C SER A 124 -8.73 -27.34 -8.22
N ASP A 125 -8.40 -27.47 -6.92
CA ASP A 125 -9.38 -27.82 -5.89
C ASP A 125 -10.29 -26.62 -5.61
N PRO A 126 -11.62 -26.73 -5.85
CA PRO A 126 -12.54 -25.60 -5.64
C PRO A 126 -12.64 -25.13 -4.18
N ALA A 127 -12.46 -26.03 -3.21
CA ALA A 127 -12.54 -25.66 -1.79
C ALA A 127 -11.29 -24.88 -1.36
N GLU A 128 -10.11 -25.32 -1.79
CA GLU A 128 -8.85 -24.61 -1.54
C GLU A 128 -8.84 -23.24 -2.24
N LEU A 129 -9.27 -23.17 -3.51
CA LEU A 129 -9.39 -21.91 -4.25
C LEU A 129 -10.34 -20.93 -3.55
N HIS A 130 -11.50 -21.40 -3.12
CA HIS A 130 -12.48 -20.56 -2.45
C HIS A 130 -11.90 -19.96 -1.17
N GLU A 131 -11.31 -20.78 -0.29
CA GLU A 131 -10.72 -20.32 0.96
C GLU A 131 -9.50 -19.40 0.72
N LEU A 132 -8.62 -19.75 -0.23
CA LEU A 132 -7.46 -18.94 -0.61
C LEU A 132 -7.87 -17.54 -1.07
N LEU A 133 -8.80 -17.46 -2.02
CA LEU A 133 -9.24 -16.18 -2.58
C LEU A 133 -10.00 -15.33 -1.54
N ASP A 134 -10.84 -15.96 -0.72
CA ASP A 134 -11.56 -15.28 0.36
C ASP A 134 -10.59 -14.70 1.41
N VAL A 135 -9.55 -15.44 1.78
CA VAL A 135 -8.52 -14.97 2.73
C VAL A 135 -7.67 -13.86 2.11
N CYS A 136 -7.16 -14.05 0.89
CA CYS A 136 -6.26 -13.10 0.25
C CYS A 136 -6.95 -11.78 -0.10
N SER A 137 -8.21 -11.80 -0.57
CA SER A 137 -8.96 -10.57 -0.86
C SER A 137 -9.11 -9.69 0.38
N ARG A 138 -9.59 -10.26 1.50
CA ARG A 138 -9.68 -9.53 2.78
C ARG A 138 -8.34 -9.06 3.30
N SER A 139 -7.29 -9.89 3.16
CA SER A 139 -5.94 -9.55 3.59
C SER A 139 -5.41 -8.34 2.83
N ILE A 140 -5.54 -8.33 1.50
CA ILE A 140 -5.09 -7.23 0.64
C ILE A 140 -5.84 -5.95 0.98
N SER A 141 -7.18 -5.97 0.99
CA SER A 141 -7.97 -4.76 1.27
C SER A 141 -7.68 -4.21 2.66
N SER A 142 -7.66 -5.06 3.70
CA SER A 142 -7.35 -4.63 5.07
C SER A 142 -5.92 -4.08 5.20
N PHE A 143 -4.96 -4.63 4.48
CA PHE A 143 -3.57 -4.15 4.48
C PHE A 143 -3.44 -2.78 3.81
N ILE A 144 -4.09 -2.59 2.66
CA ILE A 144 -4.09 -1.31 1.95
C ILE A 144 -4.81 -0.24 2.76
N ASP A 145 -5.99 -0.54 3.31
CA ASP A 145 -6.74 0.37 4.18
C ASP A 145 -5.92 0.81 5.39
N ALA A 146 -5.26 -0.13 6.08
CA ALA A 146 -4.41 0.17 7.23
C ALA A 146 -3.19 1.02 6.82
N THR A 147 -2.59 0.73 5.66
CA THR A 147 -1.45 1.48 5.12
C THR A 147 -1.85 2.92 4.79
N LEU A 148 -2.99 3.11 4.14
CA LEU A 148 -3.54 4.44 3.82
C LEU A 148 -3.90 5.22 5.08
N ALA A 149 -4.52 4.58 6.07
CA ALA A 149 -4.80 5.21 7.36
C ALA A 149 -3.50 5.64 8.08
N GLY A 150 -2.46 4.82 8.04
CA GLY A 150 -1.14 5.16 8.60
C GLY A 150 -0.47 6.35 7.89
N ILE A 151 -0.57 6.40 6.56
CA ILE A 151 -0.09 7.54 5.76
C ILE A 151 -0.83 8.82 6.14
N ALA A 152 -2.17 8.78 6.22
CA ALA A 152 -2.97 9.95 6.57
C ALA A 152 -2.66 10.46 7.97
N ALA A 153 -2.55 9.57 8.95
CA ALA A 153 -2.18 9.93 10.32
C ALA A 153 -0.79 10.61 10.39
N GLN A 154 0.16 10.14 9.57
CA GLN A 154 1.49 10.77 9.50
C GLN A 154 1.44 12.18 8.89
N ILE A 155 0.64 12.38 7.83
CA ILE A 155 0.44 13.70 7.21
C ILE A 155 -0.13 14.68 8.23
N ASP A 156 -1.15 14.27 8.98
CA ASP A 156 -1.78 15.13 9.98
C ASP A 156 -0.80 15.47 11.11
N ALA A 157 0.01 14.50 11.56
CA ALA A 157 1.05 14.75 12.56
C ALA A 157 2.12 15.76 12.09
N GLU A 158 2.59 15.65 10.85
CA GLU A 158 3.56 16.58 10.26
C GLU A 158 2.96 18.00 10.13
N ARG A 159 1.68 18.12 9.78
CA ARG A 159 0.96 19.41 9.72
C ARG A 159 0.81 20.06 11.10
N ASP A 160 0.50 19.27 12.12
CA ASP A 160 0.37 19.74 13.50
C ASP A 160 1.71 20.22 14.06
N GLU A 161 2.80 19.55 13.71
CA GLU A 161 4.16 19.96 14.11
C GLU A 161 4.57 21.28 13.46
N LEU A 162 4.35 21.45 12.14
CA LEU A 162 4.62 22.70 11.44
C LEU A 162 3.81 23.89 12.01
N THR A 163 2.54 23.64 12.33
CA THR A 163 1.66 24.65 12.94
C THR A 163 2.18 25.07 14.32
N ARG A 164 2.55 24.10 15.17
CA ARG A 164 3.13 24.37 16.50
C ARG A 164 4.47 25.10 16.42
N GLY A 165 5.36 24.70 15.50
CA GLY A 165 6.65 25.36 15.27
C GLY A 165 6.48 26.82 14.84
N THR A 166 5.59 27.08 13.89
CA THR A 166 5.28 28.45 13.43
C THR A 166 4.71 29.32 14.57
N HIS A 167 3.87 28.76 15.44
CA HIS A 167 3.37 29.48 16.61
C HIS A 167 4.46 29.79 17.64
N ALA A 168 5.41 28.87 17.85
CA ALA A 168 6.54 29.08 18.73
C ALA A 168 7.47 30.19 18.21
N GLU A 169 7.84 30.14 16.92
CA GLU A 169 8.69 31.16 16.27
C GLU A 169 8.03 32.55 16.26
N ARG A 170 6.71 32.62 16.00
CA ARG A 170 5.96 33.89 16.09
C ARG A 170 5.97 34.45 17.51
N ARG A 171 5.82 33.61 18.53
CA ARG A 171 5.83 34.06 19.93
C ARG A 171 7.20 34.57 20.34
N GLU A 172 8.27 33.91 19.93
CA GLU A 172 9.64 34.35 20.15
C GLU A 172 9.93 35.68 19.45
N THR A 173 9.52 35.81 18.19
CA THR A 173 9.67 37.07 17.42
C THR A 173 8.90 38.23 18.07
N VAL A 174 7.68 37.99 18.56
CA VAL A 174 6.89 39.02 19.27
C VAL A 174 7.55 39.40 20.60
N ALA A 175 8.11 38.44 21.34
CA ALA A 175 8.84 38.74 22.57
C ALA A 175 10.07 39.63 22.30
N LEU A 176 10.83 39.32 21.24
CA LEU A 176 12.01 40.10 20.83
C LEU A 176 11.69 41.52 20.32
N LEU A 177 10.46 41.79 19.88
CA LEU A 177 10.01 43.12 19.45
C LEU A 177 9.44 43.97 20.59
N LEU A 178 9.15 43.35 21.73
CA LEU A 178 8.58 44.01 22.91
C LEU A 178 9.62 44.33 24.01
N ASP A 179 10.86 43.89 23.83
CA ASP A 179 12.06 44.28 24.59
C ASP A 179 12.83 45.41 23.85
#